data_AF-A0A9D7WAW3-F1
#
_entry.id   AF-A0A9D7WAW3-F1
#
_cell.length_a   1.000
_cell.length_b   1.000
_cell.length_c   1.000
_cell.angle_alpha   90.00
_cell.angle_beta   90.00
_cell.angle_gamma   90.00
#
_symmetry.space_group_name_H-M   'P 1'
#
loop_
_entity.id
_entity.type
_entity.pdbx_description
1 polymer ?
#
loop_
_entity_poly.entity_id
_entity_poly.type
_entity_poly.pdbx_seq_one_letter_code
_entity_poly.pdbx_strand_id
1 'polypeptide(L)'
;MNRLKLIYPGTIIVGIIAYVFTVGIAFVTKGFVIGVLSASLPIISNMYWVYSFWNETGTVYILYVNIHLALAMMILLCLLVQQIIKRFP
;
A
#
# COMPACT_ATOMS: atom_id res chain seq x y z
N MET A 1 -8.51 -2.99 24.34
CA MET A 1 -8.20 -1.67 23.74
C MET A 1 -6.73 -1.45 23.32
N ASN A 2 -5.73 -2.18 23.85
CA ASN A 2 -4.31 -1.90 23.54
C ASN A 2 -3.76 -2.46 22.20
N ARG A 3 -4.30 -3.56 21.66
CA ARG A 3 -3.70 -4.20 20.46
C ARG A 3 -3.90 -3.40 19.16
N LEU A 4 -5.03 -2.70 19.03
CA LEU A 4 -5.29 -1.83 17.88
C LEU A 4 -4.37 -0.60 17.84
N LYS A 5 -3.89 -0.10 19.00
CA LYS A 5 -3.00 1.07 19.06
C LYS A 5 -1.64 0.86 18.39
N LEU A 6 -1.20 -0.38 18.19
CA LEU A 6 0.08 -0.67 17.53
C LEU A 6 -0.09 -1.01 16.05
N ILE A 7 -1.14 -1.77 15.70
CA ILE A 7 -1.36 -2.22 14.32
C ILE A 7 -1.82 -1.05 13.43
N TYR A 8 -2.72 -0.19 13.93
CA TYR A 8 -3.25 0.92 13.15
C TYR A 8 -2.17 1.92 12.68
N PRO A 9 -1.28 2.42 13.57
CA PRO A 9 -0.21 3.33 13.15
C PRO A 9 0.78 2.67 12.21
N GLY A 10 1.11 1.39 12.43
CA GLY A 10 1.98 0.62 11.54
C GLY A 10 1.41 0.54 10.12
N THR A 11 0.13 0.21 9.98
CA THR A 11 -0.56 0.16 8.68
C THR A 11 -0.55 1.51 7.97
N ILE A 12 -0.73 2.62 8.71
CA ILE A 12 -0.67 3.98 8.15
C ILE A 12 0.74 4.28 7.62
N ILE A 13 1.79 3.98 8.39
CA ILE A 13 3.18 4.23 7.98
C ILE A 13 3.51 3.44 6.71
N VAL A 14 3.18 2.15 6.67
CA VAL A 14 3.38 1.31 5.48
C VAL A 14 2.58 1.84 4.29
N GLY A 15 1.36 2.33 4.52
CA GLY A 15 0.54 2.96 3.49
C GLY A 15 1.17 4.21 2.88
N ILE A 16 1.75 5.09 3.70
CA ILE A 16 2.46 6.28 3.24
C ILE A 16 3.70 5.88 2.44
N ILE A 17 4.49 4.92 2.93
CA ILE A 17 5.68 4.44 2.23
C ILE A 17 5.31 3.86 0.86
N ALA A 18 4.27 3.01 0.81
CA ALA A 18 3.76 2.43 -0.42
C ALA A 18 3.35 3.51 -1.42
N TYR A 19 2.59 4.51 -0.98
CA TYR A 19 2.16 5.63 -1.81
C TYR A 19 3.33 6.46 -2.36
N VAL A 20 4.30 6.83 -1.53
CA VAL A 20 5.48 7.59 -1.99
C VAL A 20 6.28 6.80 -3.02
N PHE A 21 6.41 5.49 -2.83
CA PHE A 21 7.05 4.60 -3.81
C PHE A 21 6.30 4.60 -5.14
N THR A 22 4.98 4.45 -5.12
CA THR A 22 4.13 4.48 -6.33
C THR A 22 4.31 5.77 -7.12
N VAL A 23 4.21 6.91 -6.43
CA VAL A 23 4.37 8.23 -7.03
C VAL A 23 5.77 8.41 -7.59
N GLY A 24 6.79 8.02 -6.82
CA GLY A 24 8.19 8.08 -7.26
C GLY A 24 8.44 7.27 -8.52
N ILE A 25 7.96 6.03 -8.56
CA ILE A 25 8.09 5.17 -9.75
C ILE A 25 7.34 5.77 -10.94
N ALA A 26 6.15 6.33 -10.73
CA ALA A 26 5.38 6.97 -11.78
C ALA A 26 6.12 8.16 -12.43
N PHE A 27 6.71 9.03 -11.61
CA PHE A 27 7.51 10.15 -12.12
C PHE A 27 8.74 9.68 -12.90
N VAL A 28 9.45 8.68 -12.40
CA VAL A 28 10.70 8.19 -13.02
C VAL A 28 10.42 7.43 -14.32
N THR A 29 9.38 6.60 -14.37
CA THR A 29 9.17 5.68 -15.49
C THR A 29 8.28 6.24 -16.60
N LYS A 30 7.35 7.15 -16.27
CA LYS A 30 6.35 7.68 -17.22
C LYS A 30 6.30 9.21 -17.28
N GLY A 31 7.07 9.90 -16.43
CA GLY A 31 7.22 11.35 -16.45
C GLY A 31 6.14 12.11 -15.66
N PHE A 32 6.16 13.43 -15.81
CA PHE A 32 5.44 14.37 -14.93
C PHE A 32 3.92 14.15 -14.89
N VAL A 33 3.26 14.02 -16.03
CA VAL A 33 1.79 13.91 -16.11
C VAL A 33 1.30 12.66 -15.38
N ILE A 34 1.93 11.51 -15.64
CA ILE A 34 1.55 10.24 -14.99
C ILE A 34 1.91 10.25 -13.51
N GLY A 35 3.02 10.91 -13.13
CA GLY A 35 3.38 11.13 -11.73
C GLY A 35 2.31 11.93 -10.96
N VAL A 36 1.85 13.06 -11.51
CA VAL A 36 0.79 13.89 -10.91
C VAL A 36 -0.55 13.15 -10.84
N LEU A 37 -0.91 12.40 -11.90
CA LEU A 37 -2.12 11.57 -11.90
C LEU A 37 -2.04 10.47 -10.83
N SER A 38 -0.88 9.85 -10.67
CA SER A 38 -0.62 8.82 -9.66
C SER A 38 -0.72 9.38 -8.24
N ALA A 39 -0.21 10.60 -8.02
CA ALA A 39 -0.34 11.31 -6.75
C ALA A 39 -1.79 11.71 -6.43
N SER A 40 -2.54 12.12 -7.46
CA SER A 40 -3.94 12.55 -7.31
C SER A 40 -4.91 11.40 -7.04
N LEU A 41 -4.57 10.18 -7.47
CA LEU A 41 -5.43 9.00 -7.41
C LEU A 41 -4.74 7.83 -6.68
N PRO A 42 -4.43 7.96 -5.38
CA PRO A 42 -3.52 7.05 -4.68
C PRO A 42 -3.96 5.59 -4.71
N ILE A 43 -5.26 5.30 -4.48
CA ILE A 43 -5.76 3.92 -4.42
C ILE A 43 -5.68 3.26 -5.80
N ILE A 44 -6.22 3.92 -6.83
CA ILE A 44 -6.25 3.39 -8.20
C ILE A 44 -4.82 3.26 -8.74
N SER A 45 -3.97 4.25 -8.46
CA SER A 45 -2.57 4.24 -8.86
C SER A 45 -1.83 3.05 -8.26
N ASN A 46 -1.91 2.83 -6.94
CA ASN A 46 -1.26 1.69 -6.30
C ASN A 46 -1.67 0.36 -6.94
N MET A 47 -2.97 0.18 -7.22
CA MET A 47 -3.48 -1.04 -7.89
C MET A 47 -2.90 -1.19 -9.31
N TYR A 48 -2.93 -0.13 -10.11
CA TYR A 48 -2.39 -0.14 -11.47
C TYR A 48 -0.91 -0.51 -11.50
N TRP A 49 -0.10 0.12 -10.64
CA TRP A 49 1.34 -0.10 -10.62
C TRP A 49 1.72 -1.48 -10.07
N VAL A 50 1.00 -2.00 -9.08
CA VAL A 50 1.19 -3.38 -8.61
C VAL A 50 0.89 -4.37 -9.73
N TYR A 51 -0.21 -4.17 -10.46
CA TYR A 51 -0.55 -4.99 -11.61
C TYR A 51 0.52 -4.89 -12.71
N SER A 52 0.95 -3.67 -13.04
CA SER A 52 1.96 -3.42 -14.07
C SER A 52 3.32 -4.06 -13.76
N PHE A 53 3.64 -4.28 -12.49
CA PHE A 53 4.92 -4.85 -12.05
C PHE A 53 4.81 -6.29 -11.53
N TRP A 54 3.65 -6.91 -11.61
CA TRP A 54 3.38 -8.22 -11.01
C TRP A 54 4.30 -9.32 -11.52
N ASN A 55 4.66 -9.25 -12.81
CA ASN A 55 5.52 -10.25 -13.48
C ASN A 55 6.94 -9.72 -13.75
N GLU A 56 7.29 -8.53 -13.27
CA GLU A 56 8.62 -7.97 -13.47
C GLU A 56 9.62 -8.61 -12.50
N THR A 57 10.81 -8.97 -13.01
CA THR A 57 11.84 -9.68 -12.24
C THR A 57 12.85 -8.77 -11.56
N GLY A 58 12.77 -7.45 -11.79
CA GLY A 58 13.65 -6.48 -11.16
C GLY A 58 13.45 -6.43 -9.64
N THR A 59 14.55 -6.46 -8.87
CA THR A 59 14.52 -6.49 -7.40
C THR A 59 13.68 -5.36 -6.79
N VAL A 60 13.75 -4.15 -7.38
CA VAL A 60 12.96 -2.98 -6.95
C VAL A 60 11.46 -3.20 -7.15
N TYR A 61 11.06 -3.79 -8.28
CA TYR A 61 9.67 -4.07 -8.61
C TYR A 61 9.08 -5.17 -7.74
N ILE A 62 9.86 -6.23 -7.50
CA ILE A 62 9.49 -7.31 -6.57
C ILE A 62 9.29 -6.74 -5.16
N LEU A 63 10.22 -5.91 -4.67
CA LEU A 63 10.08 -5.25 -3.37
C LEU A 63 8.83 -4.37 -3.31
N TYR A 64 8.57 -3.58 -4.36
CA TYR A 64 7.39 -2.73 -4.46
C TYR A 64 6.08 -3.52 -4.35
N VAL A 65 5.95 -4.62 -5.10
CA VAL A 65 4.77 -5.50 -5.05
C VAL A 65 4.62 -6.11 -3.66
N ASN A 66 5.71 -6.59 -3.06
CA ASN A 66 5.69 -7.17 -1.71
C ASN A 66 5.26 -6.18 -0.62
N ILE A 67 5.68 -4.91 -0.71
CA ILE A 67 5.22 -3.85 0.20
C ILE A 67 3.70 -3.68 0.09
N HIS A 68 3.15 -3.68 -1.12
CA HIS A 68 1.71 -3.55 -1.35
C HIS A 68 0.92 -4.78 -0.90
N LEU A 69 1.46 -5.98 -1.07
CA LEU A 69 0.87 -7.20 -0.52
C LEU A 69 0.87 -7.19 1.02
N ALA A 70 1.98 -6.79 1.64
CA ALA A 70 2.06 -6.65 3.09
C ALA A 70 1.04 -5.63 3.61
N LEU A 71 0.91 -4.47 2.94
CA LEU A 71 -0.09 -3.46 3.26
C LEU A 71 -1.52 -4.03 3.19
N ALA A 72 -1.85 -4.75 2.12
CA ALA A 72 -3.17 -5.37 1.96
C ALA A 72 -3.46 -6.36 3.10
N MET A 73 -2.49 -7.21 3.46
CA MET A 73 -2.62 -8.14 4.59
C MET A 73 -2.80 -7.41 5.93
N MET A 74 -2.06 -6.32 6.17
CA MET A 74 -2.19 -5.50 7.38
C MET A 74 -3.57 -4.84 7.48
N ILE A 75 -4.11 -4.33 6.38
CA ILE A 75 -5.47 -3.77 6.32
C ILE A 75 -6.50 -4.85 6.67
N LEU A 76 -6.39 -6.04 6.06
CA LEU A 76 -7.29 -7.16 6.36
C LEU A 76 -7.22 -7.58 7.83
N LEU A 77 -6.02 -7.68 8.40
CA LEU A 77 -5.82 -7.99 9.81
C LEU A 77 -6.44 -6.93 10.73
N CYS A 78 -6.27 -5.64 10.41
CA CYS A 78 -6.94 -4.56 11.14
C CYS A 78 -8.46 -4.73 11.16
N LEU A 79 -9.06 -5.03 10.00
CA LEU A 79 -10.51 -5.22 9.86
C LEU A 79 -10.99 -6.44 10.65
N LEU A 80 -10.28 -7.56 10.56
CA LEU A 80 -10.59 -8.78 11.31
C LEU A 80 -10.53 -8.56 12.83
N VAL A 81 -9.46 -7.94 13.32
CA VAL A 81 -9.30 -7.62 14.75
C VAL A 81 -10.41 -6.68 15.21
N GLN A 82 -10.77 -5.68 14.40
CA GLN A 82 -11.87 -4.77 14.71
C GLN A 82 -13.22 -5.51 14.81
N GLN A 83 -13.48 -6.47 13.92
CA GLN A 83 -14.71 -7.27 13.96
C GLN A 83 -14.77 -8.17 15.20
N ILE A 84 -13.66 -8.82 15.56
CA ILE A 84 -13.58 -9.68 16.76
C ILE A 84 -13.88 -8.85 18.02
N ILE A 85 -13.26 -7.67 18.15
CA ILE A 85 -13.48 -6.79 19.32
C ILE A 85 -14.94 -6.33 19.40
N LYS A 86 -15.59 -6.00 18.28
CA LYS A 86 -17.02 -5.63 18.29
C LYS A 86 -17.94 -6.77 18.70
N ARG A 87 -17.53 -8.02 18.49
CA ARG A 87 -18.33 -9.22 18.79
C ARG A 87 -18.27 -9.64 20.27
N PHE A 88 -17.21 -9.26 20.97
CA PHE A 88 -17.01 -9.58 22.40
C PHE A 88 -16.81 -8.27 23.18
N PRO A 89 -17.92 -7.61 23.63
CA PRO A 89 -17.86 -6.38 24.39
C PRO A 89 -17.17 -6.55 25.75
#